data_AF-A0A259RQC0-F1
#
_entry.id   AF-A0A259RQC0-F1
#
_cell.length_a   1.000
_cell.length_b   1.000
_cell.length_c   1.000
_cell.angle_alpha   90.00
_cell.angle_beta   90.00
_cell.angle_gamma   90.00
#
_symmetry.space_group_name_H-M   'P 1'
#
loop_
_entity.id
_entity.type
_entity.pdbx_description
1 polymer ?
#
loop_
_entity_poly.entity_id
_entity_poly.type
_entity_poly.pdbx_seq_one_letter_code
_entity_poly.pdbx_strand_id
1 'polypeptide(L)'
;TRQQFNAYVSALDLGQHYPGFLAVGFAPWVSQKNAVSLTQSIRQSGFPAFEIRPPGSRAQYAPIVYLEPFSGRNLRAFGYDLYTEPVRREAMDQARDLNQVVMSGKVRLVQENGQQEQSGVLLFLPEYHHGKVPQTINERRLQIAGWVYAAFRMNDLMNGLLGDQQDDFGLAIFDGTTSAAENLLYQSDTARRESNKAAFEYTRTLDIAHRTWTIQIVSLPAFDQQLNTQTVDLIRFGGLGTTLLLALMVWQLASGRERAVKIAHNMTREMKQKQQQLVEAQRIAHIGSWERDLRHGGLIWSDELYRILALDPQSAGSVHTQLLRWVHPDDRRMVAEACQQLEQDGTPFFLEHRLLLPSDVIKYVRQSGEQFTDDEGVALKIIGTLQDITPQKQAQAAVERMAHYDALTQLPNRALFFDRLRMALTQSKRNKKPLALFYMDLDGFKHVNDSLGHRAGDLLLIAVADRLRQIVRASDTVARLGGDEFTVILPDLRQPEDA
;
A
#
# COMPACT_ATOMS: atom_id res chain seq x y z
N THR A 1 -92.46 -12.86 -6.01
CA THR A 1 -92.73 -12.53 -7.44
C THR A 1 -91.54 -11.78 -8.02
N ARG A 2 -91.46 -11.58 -9.35
CA ARG A 2 -90.36 -10.79 -9.98
C ARG A 2 -90.29 -9.36 -9.46
N GLN A 3 -91.44 -8.69 -9.32
CA GLN A 3 -91.50 -7.33 -8.79
C GLN A 3 -90.97 -7.24 -7.35
N GLN A 4 -91.27 -8.24 -6.50
CA GLN A 4 -90.70 -8.32 -5.16
C GLN A 4 -89.19 -8.56 -5.16
N PHE A 5 -88.70 -9.41 -6.07
CA PHE A 5 -87.27 -9.67 -6.22
C PHE A 5 -86.52 -8.41 -6.67
N ASN A 6 -87.05 -7.71 -7.67
CA ASN A 6 -86.54 -6.41 -8.10
C ASN A 6 -86.52 -5.39 -6.95
N ALA A 7 -87.65 -5.20 -6.26
CA ALA A 7 -87.75 -4.26 -5.14
C ALA A 7 -86.74 -4.57 -4.02
N TYR A 8 -86.54 -5.85 -3.70
CA TYR A 8 -85.56 -6.30 -2.71
C TYR A 8 -84.12 -5.97 -3.16
N VAL A 9 -83.74 -6.37 -4.38
CA VAL A 9 -82.38 -6.13 -4.89
C VAL A 9 -82.08 -4.64 -5.07
N SER A 10 -83.04 -3.88 -5.58
CA SER A 10 -82.89 -2.42 -5.73
C SER A 10 -82.73 -1.72 -4.38
N ALA A 11 -83.38 -2.19 -3.31
CA ALA A 11 -83.22 -1.64 -1.97
C ALA A 11 -81.84 -1.93 -1.35
N LEU A 12 -81.13 -2.97 -1.81
CA LEU A 12 -79.78 -3.30 -1.34
C LEU A 12 -78.70 -2.42 -1.98
N ASP A 13 -79.01 -1.74 -3.08
CA ASP A 13 -78.10 -0.83 -3.79
C ASP A 13 -76.69 -1.42 -4.03
N LEU A 14 -76.66 -2.70 -4.42
CA LEU A 14 -75.43 -3.50 -4.51
C LEU A 14 -74.41 -2.91 -5.48
N GLY A 15 -74.87 -2.24 -6.54
CA GLY A 15 -73.99 -1.61 -7.53
C GLY A 15 -73.22 -0.40 -7.01
N GLN A 16 -73.72 0.29 -5.97
CA GLN A 16 -73.00 1.40 -5.34
C GLN A 16 -72.06 0.92 -4.22
N HIS A 17 -72.46 -0.12 -3.49
CA HIS A 17 -71.71 -0.60 -2.32
C HIS A 17 -70.62 -1.62 -2.69
N TYR A 18 -70.76 -2.35 -3.79
CA TYR A 18 -69.84 -3.41 -4.19
C TYR A 18 -69.32 -3.18 -5.62
N PRO A 19 -68.10 -2.63 -5.76
CA PRO A 19 -67.48 -2.46 -7.07
C PRO A 19 -67.42 -3.76 -7.87
N GLY A 20 -67.63 -3.67 -9.17
CA GLY A 20 -67.63 -4.83 -10.07
C GLY A 20 -68.79 -5.82 -9.90
N PHE A 21 -69.75 -5.55 -9.00
CA PHE A 21 -71.02 -6.28 -8.98
C PHE A 21 -71.74 -6.08 -10.31
N LEU A 22 -72.04 -7.16 -11.00
CA LEU A 22 -72.70 -7.12 -12.29
C LEU A 22 -74.19 -7.46 -12.19
N ALA A 23 -74.51 -8.58 -11.53
CA ALA A 23 -75.88 -9.03 -11.39
C ALA A 23 -76.04 -10.03 -10.25
N VAL A 24 -77.22 -10.06 -9.65
CA VAL A 24 -77.69 -11.12 -8.77
C VAL A 24 -78.90 -11.80 -9.40
N GLY A 25 -79.05 -13.09 -9.22
CA GLY A 25 -80.16 -13.82 -9.80
C GLY A 25 -80.46 -15.12 -9.09
N PHE A 26 -81.47 -15.82 -9.60
CA PHE A 26 -81.86 -17.14 -9.14
C PHE A 26 -82.02 -18.09 -10.32
N ALA A 27 -81.43 -19.26 -10.19
CA ALA A 27 -81.51 -20.36 -11.16
C ALA A 27 -82.11 -21.60 -10.47
N PRO A 28 -83.34 -22.02 -10.83
CA PRO A 28 -83.99 -23.16 -10.23
C PRO A 28 -83.39 -24.46 -10.79
N TRP A 29 -83.30 -25.47 -9.94
CA TRP A 29 -82.91 -26.81 -10.36
C TRP A 29 -84.13 -27.56 -10.88
N VAL A 30 -84.17 -27.84 -12.19
CA VAL A 30 -85.33 -28.46 -12.83
C VAL A 30 -84.96 -29.63 -13.73
N SER A 31 -85.77 -30.69 -13.65
CA SER A 31 -85.67 -31.82 -14.58
C SER A 31 -86.08 -31.42 -15.99
N GLN A 32 -85.69 -32.22 -16.98
CA GLN A 32 -86.08 -32.02 -18.37
C GLN A 32 -87.60 -31.83 -18.58
N LYS A 33 -88.42 -32.62 -17.88
CA LYS A 33 -89.89 -32.51 -17.95
C LYS A 33 -90.38 -31.16 -17.43
N ASN A 34 -89.80 -30.69 -16.31
CA ASN A 34 -90.20 -29.44 -15.67
C ASN A 34 -89.64 -28.21 -16.39
N ALA A 35 -88.52 -28.33 -17.10
CA ALA A 35 -87.92 -27.26 -17.89
C ALA A 35 -88.86 -26.74 -19.00
N VAL A 36 -89.64 -27.64 -19.63
CA VAL A 36 -90.64 -27.27 -20.65
C VAL A 36 -91.76 -26.43 -20.03
N SER A 37 -92.33 -26.91 -18.92
CA SER A 37 -93.39 -26.19 -18.19
C SER A 37 -92.90 -24.84 -17.64
N LEU A 38 -91.66 -24.79 -17.12
CA LEU A 38 -91.02 -23.56 -16.64
C LEU A 38 -90.89 -22.53 -17.77
N THR A 39 -90.42 -22.96 -18.95
CA THR A 39 -90.27 -22.09 -20.12
C THR A 39 -91.62 -21.49 -20.54
N GLN A 40 -92.66 -22.33 -20.59
CA GLN A 40 -94.01 -21.89 -20.98
C GLN A 40 -94.62 -20.93 -19.95
N SER A 41 -94.42 -21.19 -18.65
CA SER A 41 -94.84 -20.30 -17.56
C SER A 41 -94.15 -18.93 -17.64
N ILE A 42 -92.84 -18.90 -17.87
CA ILE A 42 -92.09 -17.64 -18.00
C ILE A 42 -92.55 -16.84 -19.22
N ARG A 43 -92.82 -17.52 -20.35
CA ARG A 43 -93.38 -16.87 -21.55
C ARG A 43 -94.73 -16.21 -21.28
N GLN A 44 -95.62 -16.91 -20.58
CA GLN A 44 -96.93 -16.36 -20.17
C GLN A 44 -96.81 -15.22 -19.15
N SER A 45 -95.73 -15.17 -18.37
CA SER A 45 -95.47 -14.11 -17.39
C SER A 45 -94.92 -12.81 -17.98
N GLY A 46 -94.85 -12.68 -19.31
CA GLY A 46 -94.43 -11.44 -20.00
C GLY A 46 -93.09 -11.50 -20.73
N PHE A 47 -92.47 -12.69 -20.87
CA PHE A 47 -91.19 -12.86 -21.57
C PHE A 47 -91.33 -13.86 -22.74
N PRO A 48 -92.04 -13.50 -23.83
CA PRO A 48 -92.38 -14.43 -24.90
C PRO A 48 -91.16 -15.04 -25.62
N ALA A 49 -90.03 -14.33 -25.64
CA ALA A 49 -88.77 -14.79 -26.23
C ALA A 49 -87.88 -15.62 -25.28
N PHE A 50 -88.35 -15.97 -24.07
CA PHE A 50 -87.57 -16.75 -23.13
C PHE A 50 -87.29 -18.16 -23.65
N GLU A 51 -86.02 -18.55 -23.62
CA GLU A 51 -85.53 -19.88 -23.98
C GLU A 51 -84.35 -20.27 -23.08
N ILE A 52 -84.28 -21.56 -22.76
CA ILE A 52 -83.15 -22.13 -22.04
C ILE A 52 -81.99 -22.30 -23.03
N ARG A 53 -80.88 -21.62 -22.77
CA ARG A 53 -79.71 -21.57 -23.65
C ARG A 53 -78.46 -22.07 -22.94
N PRO A 54 -77.55 -22.81 -23.60
CA PRO A 54 -77.63 -23.27 -24.99
C PRO A 54 -78.67 -24.39 -25.19
N PRO A 55 -79.26 -24.52 -26.39
CA PRO A 55 -80.19 -25.60 -26.69
C PRO A 55 -79.52 -26.97 -26.50
N GLY A 56 -80.30 -27.97 -26.10
CA GLY A 56 -79.82 -29.33 -25.89
C GLY A 56 -80.66 -30.11 -24.89
N SER A 57 -80.73 -31.43 -25.06
CA SER A 57 -81.39 -32.35 -24.14
C SER A 57 -80.46 -32.73 -23.00
N ARG A 58 -80.87 -32.47 -21.75
CA ARG A 58 -80.10 -32.72 -20.52
C ARG A 58 -81.04 -33.27 -19.45
N ALA A 59 -80.52 -34.06 -18.53
CA ALA A 59 -81.32 -34.62 -17.45
C ALA A 59 -81.86 -33.52 -16.50
N GLN A 60 -81.05 -32.50 -16.26
CA GLN A 60 -81.30 -31.39 -15.34
C GLN A 60 -80.83 -30.09 -15.98
N TYR A 61 -81.48 -28.99 -15.60
CA TYR A 61 -81.19 -27.64 -16.06
C TYR A 61 -81.16 -26.68 -14.86
N ALA A 62 -80.32 -25.67 -14.94
CA ALA A 62 -80.30 -24.53 -14.01
C ALA A 62 -80.36 -23.20 -14.79
N PRO A 63 -81.49 -22.90 -15.45
CA PRO A 63 -81.63 -21.68 -16.24
C PRO A 63 -81.76 -20.45 -15.34
N ILE A 64 -81.15 -19.33 -15.70
CA ILE A 64 -81.37 -18.08 -14.98
C ILE A 64 -82.80 -17.60 -15.23
N VAL A 65 -83.63 -17.62 -14.17
CA VAL A 65 -85.02 -17.16 -14.26
C VAL A 65 -85.24 -15.85 -13.50
N TYR A 66 -84.51 -15.53 -12.44
CA TYR A 66 -84.47 -14.18 -11.88
C TYR A 66 -83.10 -13.57 -12.10
N LEU A 67 -83.06 -12.28 -12.41
CA LEU A 67 -81.84 -11.56 -12.75
C LEU A 67 -82.06 -10.07 -12.52
N GLU A 68 -81.21 -9.44 -11.73
CA GLU A 68 -81.22 -8.01 -11.44
C GLU A 68 -79.79 -7.44 -11.40
N PRO A 69 -79.55 -6.22 -11.93
CA PRO A 69 -80.50 -5.39 -12.66
C PRO A 69 -80.92 -6.00 -14.00
N PHE A 70 -82.23 -6.03 -14.27
CA PHE A 70 -82.78 -6.58 -15.52
C PHE A 70 -82.65 -5.59 -16.69
N SER A 71 -81.42 -5.19 -17.02
CA SER A 71 -81.15 -4.18 -18.06
C SER A 71 -79.79 -4.38 -18.72
N GLY A 72 -79.54 -3.65 -19.82
CA GLY A 72 -78.24 -3.58 -20.49
C GLY A 72 -77.66 -4.94 -20.84
N ARG A 73 -76.38 -5.17 -20.48
CA ARG A 73 -75.63 -6.39 -20.80
C ARG A 73 -76.15 -7.64 -20.07
N ASN A 74 -76.86 -7.46 -18.94
CA ASN A 74 -77.35 -8.56 -18.11
C ASN A 74 -78.41 -9.39 -18.82
N LEU A 75 -79.24 -8.77 -19.66
CA LEU A 75 -80.32 -9.44 -20.39
C LEU A 75 -79.86 -10.67 -21.19
N ARG A 76 -78.57 -10.72 -21.58
CA ARG A 76 -78.00 -11.87 -22.28
C ARG A 76 -77.90 -13.13 -21.43
N ALA A 77 -77.77 -13.00 -20.12
CA ALA A 77 -77.73 -14.11 -19.19
C ALA A 77 -79.12 -14.67 -18.87
N PHE A 78 -80.21 -13.92 -19.17
CA PHE A 78 -81.55 -14.40 -18.91
C PHE A 78 -81.85 -15.65 -19.76
N GLY A 79 -82.26 -16.74 -19.11
CA GLY A 79 -82.44 -18.05 -19.72
C GLY A 79 -81.16 -18.84 -19.96
N TYR A 80 -79.98 -18.32 -19.63
CA TYR A 80 -78.74 -19.09 -19.72
C TYR A 80 -78.70 -20.19 -18.64
N ASP A 81 -78.40 -21.41 -19.05
CA ASP A 81 -78.28 -22.59 -18.19
C ASP A 81 -76.87 -22.66 -17.60
N LEU A 82 -76.76 -22.26 -16.34
CA LEU A 82 -75.48 -22.15 -15.62
C LEU A 82 -74.78 -23.49 -15.48
N TYR A 83 -75.53 -24.60 -15.48
CA TYR A 83 -75.00 -25.95 -15.25
C TYR A 83 -74.28 -26.54 -16.48
N THR A 84 -74.39 -25.88 -17.64
CA THR A 84 -73.77 -26.35 -18.90
C THR A 84 -72.26 -26.17 -18.92
N GLU A 85 -71.73 -25.18 -18.20
CA GLU A 85 -70.31 -24.86 -18.18
C GLU A 85 -69.62 -25.60 -16.99
N PRO A 86 -68.53 -26.35 -17.22
CA PRO A 86 -67.88 -27.14 -16.18
C PRO A 86 -67.46 -26.38 -14.92
N VAL A 87 -66.84 -25.20 -15.03
CA VAL A 87 -66.33 -24.43 -13.89
C VAL A 87 -67.48 -23.93 -13.01
N ARG A 88 -68.58 -23.49 -13.62
CA ARG A 88 -69.82 -23.12 -12.89
C ARG A 88 -70.44 -24.34 -12.21
N ARG A 89 -70.56 -25.46 -12.93
CA ARG A 89 -71.16 -26.69 -12.43
C ARG A 89 -70.44 -27.19 -11.17
N GLU A 90 -69.11 -27.20 -11.20
CA GLU A 90 -68.29 -27.61 -10.05
C GLU A 90 -68.62 -26.75 -8.82
N ALA A 91 -68.63 -25.42 -8.97
CA ALA A 91 -68.94 -24.51 -7.87
C ALA A 91 -70.38 -24.66 -7.36
N MET A 92 -71.35 -24.89 -8.24
CA MET A 92 -72.74 -25.14 -7.88
C MET A 92 -72.92 -26.46 -7.11
N ASP A 93 -72.24 -27.52 -7.55
CA ASP A 93 -72.23 -28.82 -6.88
C ASP A 93 -71.60 -28.72 -5.48
N GLN A 94 -70.47 -28.02 -5.35
CA GLN A 94 -69.83 -27.75 -4.06
C GLN A 94 -70.72 -26.91 -3.14
N ALA A 95 -71.32 -25.82 -3.66
CA ALA A 95 -72.23 -24.98 -2.89
C ALA A 95 -73.37 -25.80 -2.31
N ARG A 96 -74.01 -26.64 -3.14
CA ARG A 96 -75.09 -27.55 -2.74
C ARG A 96 -74.62 -28.57 -1.70
N ASP A 97 -73.48 -29.20 -1.91
CA ASP A 97 -73.07 -30.28 -1.00
C ASP A 97 -72.61 -29.72 0.36
N LEU A 98 -71.99 -28.52 0.38
CA LEU A 98 -71.48 -27.86 1.59
C LEU A 98 -72.52 -27.01 2.33
N ASN A 99 -73.58 -26.54 1.66
CA ASN A 99 -74.47 -25.49 2.18
C ASN A 99 -73.71 -24.21 2.58
N GLN A 100 -72.78 -23.78 1.74
CA GLN A 100 -71.99 -22.58 1.94
C GLN A 100 -71.94 -21.76 0.65
N VAL A 101 -71.58 -20.48 0.77
CA VAL A 101 -71.29 -19.66 -0.40
C VAL A 101 -69.99 -20.15 -1.03
N VAL A 102 -70.06 -20.58 -2.29
CA VAL A 102 -68.88 -21.06 -3.04
C VAL A 102 -68.66 -20.18 -4.27
N MET A 103 -67.41 -19.80 -4.49
CA MET A 103 -66.99 -19.06 -5.67
C MET A 103 -66.61 -20.00 -6.81
N SER A 104 -66.99 -19.63 -8.03
CA SER A 104 -66.50 -20.29 -9.24
C SER A 104 -65.01 -20.01 -9.47
N GLY A 105 -64.36 -20.86 -10.24
CA GLY A 105 -63.11 -20.48 -10.90
C GLY A 105 -63.31 -19.38 -11.93
N LYS A 106 -62.24 -19.08 -12.67
CA LYS A 106 -62.27 -18.12 -13.78
C LYS A 106 -63.30 -18.53 -14.84
N VAL A 107 -64.26 -17.66 -15.11
CA VAL A 107 -65.23 -17.85 -16.19
C VAL A 107 -65.33 -16.64 -17.09
N ARG A 108 -65.73 -16.88 -18.35
CA ARG A 108 -66.23 -15.82 -19.23
C ARG A 108 -67.71 -15.58 -18.94
N LEU A 109 -68.05 -14.39 -18.48
CA LEU A 109 -69.45 -14.02 -18.22
C LEU A 109 -70.21 -13.95 -19.55
N VAL A 110 -71.43 -14.49 -19.57
CA VAL A 110 -72.31 -14.52 -20.77
C VAL A 110 -72.72 -13.10 -21.19
N GLN A 111 -72.62 -12.16 -20.25
CA GLN A 111 -72.85 -10.74 -20.40
C GLN A 111 -71.69 -9.99 -21.08
N GLU A 112 -70.61 -10.65 -21.55
CA GLU A 112 -69.53 -10.03 -22.33
C GLU A 112 -69.81 -10.14 -23.85
N ASN A 113 -69.52 -9.09 -24.63
CA ASN A 113 -69.78 -9.01 -26.10
C ASN A 113 -68.49 -8.90 -26.94
N GLY A 114 -67.31 -9.15 -26.39
CA GLY A 114 -66.04 -8.92 -27.08
C GLY A 114 -65.47 -7.50 -26.94
N GLN A 115 -66.21 -6.53 -26.39
CA GLN A 115 -65.69 -5.21 -26.05
C GLN A 115 -65.40 -5.11 -24.55
N GLN A 116 -64.14 -4.83 -24.18
CA GLN A 116 -63.66 -4.78 -22.79
C GLN A 116 -63.99 -6.06 -22.00
N GLU A 117 -63.71 -7.23 -22.60
CA GLU A 117 -63.88 -8.51 -21.91
C GLU A 117 -62.93 -8.61 -20.73
N GLN A 118 -63.46 -9.17 -19.65
CA GLN A 118 -62.72 -9.43 -18.44
C GLN A 118 -63.11 -10.78 -17.86
N SER A 119 -62.21 -11.34 -17.06
CA SER A 119 -62.52 -12.51 -16.25
C SER A 119 -63.66 -12.18 -15.29
N GLY A 120 -64.56 -13.12 -15.09
CA GLY A 120 -65.58 -13.02 -14.08
C GLY A 120 -65.54 -14.20 -13.12
N VAL A 121 -66.15 -13.99 -11.97
CA VAL A 121 -66.39 -15.00 -10.95
C VAL A 121 -67.85 -14.95 -10.54
N LEU A 122 -68.41 -16.10 -10.16
CA LEU A 122 -69.75 -16.18 -9.60
C LEU A 122 -69.68 -16.72 -8.18
N LEU A 123 -70.43 -16.10 -7.28
CA LEU A 123 -70.75 -16.66 -5.98
C LEU A 123 -72.07 -17.41 -6.07
N PHE A 124 -72.12 -18.63 -5.56
CA PHE A 124 -73.31 -19.46 -5.51
C PHE A 124 -73.71 -19.74 -4.06
N LEU A 125 -74.97 -19.49 -3.74
CA LEU A 125 -75.61 -19.87 -2.49
C LEU A 125 -76.76 -20.84 -2.81
N PRO A 126 -76.76 -22.07 -2.27
CA PRO A 126 -77.82 -23.04 -2.55
C PRO A 126 -79.10 -22.67 -1.79
N GLU A 127 -80.23 -22.94 -2.41
CA GLU A 127 -81.56 -22.82 -1.81
C GLU A 127 -82.23 -24.19 -1.85
N TYR A 128 -82.74 -24.68 -0.71
CA TYR A 128 -83.42 -25.97 -0.62
C TYR A 128 -84.93 -25.81 -0.52
N HIS A 129 -85.66 -26.79 -1.02
CA HIS A 129 -87.11 -26.85 -0.86
C HIS A 129 -87.51 -26.79 0.62
N HIS A 130 -88.60 -26.09 0.91
CA HIS A 130 -89.17 -25.92 2.26
C HIS A 130 -88.32 -25.10 3.25
N GLY A 131 -87.28 -24.40 2.79
CA GLY A 131 -86.50 -23.44 3.60
C GLY A 131 -85.72 -24.05 4.77
N LYS A 132 -85.62 -25.38 4.84
CA LYS A 132 -84.83 -26.11 5.84
C LYS A 132 -83.62 -26.75 5.15
N VAL A 133 -82.43 -26.47 5.66
CA VAL A 133 -81.20 -27.06 5.16
C VAL A 133 -81.14 -28.55 5.55
N PRO A 134 -81.04 -29.48 4.58
CA PRO A 134 -80.92 -30.90 4.89
C PRO A 134 -79.59 -31.25 5.57
N GLN A 135 -79.58 -32.27 6.44
CA GLN A 135 -78.41 -32.61 7.23
C GLN A 135 -77.37 -33.42 6.46
N THR A 136 -77.81 -34.30 5.56
CA THR A 136 -76.90 -35.15 4.78
C THR A 136 -76.69 -34.62 3.36
N ILE A 137 -75.53 -34.93 2.77
CA ILE A 137 -75.21 -34.57 1.37
C ILE A 137 -76.24 -35.16 0.39
N ASN A 138 -76.68 -36.40 0.63
CA ASN A 138 -77.67 -37.06 -0.23
C ASN A 138 -79.02 -36.36 -0.17
N GLU A 139 -79.48 -35.92 1.02
CA GLU A 139 -80.71 -35.14 1.13
C GLU A 139 -80.57 -33.75 0.49
N ARG A 140 -79.41 -33.08 0.65
CA ARG A 140 -79.11 -31.80 -0.01
C ARG A 140 -79.22 -31.92 -1.53
N ARG A 141 -78.68 -33.01 -2.10
CA ARG A 141 -78.77 -33.31 -3.53
C ARG A 141 -80.20 -33.53 -4.02
N LEU A 142 -81.05 -34.15 -3.21
CA LEU A 142 -82.44 -34.42 -3.56
C LEU A 142 -83.37 -33.22 -3.36
N GLN A 143 -83.08 -32.36 -2.38
CA GLN A 143 -83.95 -31.25 -1.98
C GLN A 143 -83.49 -29.88 -2.50
N ILE A 144 -82.45 -29.81 -3.32
CA ILE A 144 -82.00 -28.54 -3.92
C ILE A 144 -83.12 -27.95 -4.80
N ALA A 145 -83.53 -26.73 -4.48
CA ALA A 145 -84.50 -25.97 -5.26
C ALA A 145 -83.82 -25.11 -6.34
N GLY A 146 -82.59 -24.67 -6.09
CA GLY A 146 -81.81 -23.86 -7.02
C GLY A 146 -80.66 -23.15 -6.34
N TRP A 147 -80.10 -22.15 -7.03
CA TRP A 147 -79.03 -21.31 -6.50
C TRP A 147 -79.38 -19.84 -6.67
N VAL A 148 -79.19 -19.08 -5.59
CA VAL A 148 -78.98 -17.64 -5.68
C VAL A 148 -77.53 -17.44 -6.12
N TYR A 149 -77.30 -16.61 -7.14
CA TYR A 149 -75.96 -16.32 -7.61
C TYR A 149 -75.71 -14.82 -7.68
N ALA A 150 -74.46 -14.41 -7.49
CA ALA A 150 -73.97 -13.07 -7.77
C ALA A 150 -72.78 -13.15 -8.71
N ALA A 151 -72.78 -12.35 -9.78
CA ALA A 151 -71.72 -12.29 -10.77
C ALA A 151 -70.88 -11.03 -10.58
N PHE A 152 -69.56 -11.18 -10.61
CA PHE A 152 -68.60 -10.10 -10.47
C PHE A 152 -67.66 -10.03 -11.66
N ARG A 153 -67.38 -8.81 -12.07
CA ARG A 153 -66.42 -8.43 -13.11
C ARG A 153 -65.10 -8.09 -12.43
N MET A 154 -64.06 -8.90 -12.66
CA MET A 154 -62.82 -8.83 -11.85
C MET A 154 -62.06 -7.51 -11.98
N ASN A 155 -61.94 -6.94 -13.18
CA ASN A 155 -61.28 -5.65 -13.36
C ASN A 155 -62.07 -4.52 -12.69
N ASP A 156 -63.39 -4.54 -12.85
CA ASP A 156 -64.27 -3.52 -12.24
C ASP A 156 -64.25 -3.61 -10.70
N LEU A 157 -64.20 -4.85 -10.17
CA LEU A 157 -64.08 -5.13 -8.74
C LEU A 157 -62.75 -4.62 -8.19
N MET A 158 -61.64 -5.01 -8.82
CA MET A 158 -60.32 -4.65 -8.33
C MET A 158 -60.02 -3.16 -8.47
N ASN A 159 -60.48 -2.52 -9.56
CA ASN A 159 -60.30 -1.07 -9.72
C ASN A 159 -61.06 -0.27 -8.66
N GLY A 160 -62.27 -0.71 -8.28
CA GLY A 160 -63.01 -0.04 -7.20
C GLY A 160 -62.49 -0.33 -5.80
N LEU A 161 -61.80 -1.46 -5.58
CA LEU A 161 -61.16 -1.78 -4.29
C LEU A 161 -59.80 -1.08 -4.12
N LEU A 162 -59.02 -0.95 -5.19
CA LEU A 162 -57.64 -0.42 -5.13
C LEU A 162 -57.56 1.10 -5.30
N GLY A 163 -58.58 1.73 -5.92
CA GLY A 163 -58.57 3.17 -6.19
C GLY A 163 -57.42 3.61 -7.11
N ASP A 164 -57.03 4.89 -7.02
CA ASP A 164 -56.00 5.52 -7.86
C ASP A 164 -54.55 5.21 -7.40
N GLN A 165 -54.34 4.40 -6.35
CA GLN A 165 -53.00 4.13 -5.80
C GLN A 165 -52.32 2.91 -6.45
N GLN A 166 -52.02 3.00 -7.77
CA GLN A 166 -51.36 1.90 -8.52
C GLN A 166 -49.96 2.23 -9.06
N ASP A 167 -49.37 3.35 -8.67
CA ASP A 167 -48.11 3.82 -9.28
C ASP A 167 -46.85 3.16 -8.71
N ASP A 168 -46.90 2.66 -7.47
CA ASP A 168 -45.74 2.07 -6.78
C ASP A 168 -45.65 0.54 -6.95
N PHE A 169 -46.79 -0.14 -7.09
CA PHE A 169 -46.86 -1.60 -7.16
C PHE A 169 -47.79 -2.09 -8.25
N GLY A 170 -47.35 -3.14 -8.95
CA GLY A 170 -48.18 -3.91 -9.85
C GLY A 170 -48.86 -5.07 -9.11
N LEU A 171 -50.14 -5.31 -9.41
CA LEU A 171 -50.92 -6.40 -8.84
C LEU A 171 -51.39 -7.38 -9.92
N ALA A 172 -51.22 -8.67 -9.68
CA ALA A 172 -51.83 -9.74 -10.45
C ALA A 172 -52.52 -10.76 -9.53
N ILE A 173 -53.70 -11.24 -9.92
CA ILE A 173 -54.49 -12.22 -9.18
C ILE A 173 -54.75 -13.41 -10.10
N PHE A 174 -54.50 -14.61 -9.58
CA PHE A 174 -54.66 -15.87 -10.29
C PHE A 174 -55.60 -16.81 -9.53
N ASP A 175 -56.39 -17.58 -10.27
CA ASP A 175 -57.22 -18.66 -9.75
C ASP A 175 -56.37 -19.91 -9.46
N GLY A 176 -56.38 -20.39 -8.22
CA GLY A 176 -55.57 -21.52 -7.75
C GLY A 176 -54.28 -21.10 -7.06
N THR A 177 -53.34 -22.05 -6.94
CA THR A 177 -52.07 -21.90 -6.21
C THR A 177 -50.90 -21.50 -7.11
N THR A 178 -51.13 -21.30 -8.41
CA THR A 178 -50.07 -21.05 -9.41
C THR A 178 -50.34 -19.76 -10.17
N SER A 179 -49.26 -19.01 -10.48
CA SER A 179 -49.31 -17.76 -11.25
C SER A 179 -49.32 -18.01 -12.77
N ALA A 180 -50.09 -19.00 -13.24
CA ALA A 180 -50.17 -19.36 -14.66
C ALA A 180 -51.05 -18.39 -15.45
N ALA A 181 -50.68 -18.09 -16.70
CA ALA A 181 -51.40 -17.12 -17.53
C ALA A 181 -52.86 -17.53 -17.80
N GLU A 182 -53.16 -18.82 -17.96
CA GLU A 182 -54.54 -19.30 -18.10
C GLU A 182 -55.41 -18.96 -16.88
N ASN A 183 -54.82 -18.91 -15.69
CA ASN A 183 -55.50 -18.70 -14.41
C ASN A 183 -55.65 -17.21 -14.05
N LEU A 184 -55.15 -16.29 -14.86
CA LEU A 184 -55.18 -14.85 -14.57
C LEU A 184 -56.62 -14.32 -14.45
N LEU A 185 -56.99 -13.86 -13.26
CA LEU A 185 -58.26 -13.23 -12.95
C LEU A 185 -58.19 -11.71 -13.12
N TYR A 186 -57.11 -11.09 -12.67
CA TYR A 186 -56.89 -9.64 -12.76
C TYR A 186 -55.41 -9.33 -12.92
N GLN A 187 -55.09 -8.29 -13.67
CA GLN A 187 -53.76 -7.67 -13.70
C GLN A 187 -53.93 -6.16 -13.84
N SER A 188 -53.27 -5.38 -12.99
CA SER A 188 -53.21 -3.92 -13.13
C SER A 188 -52.49 -3.54 -14.43
N ASP A 189 -52.91 -2.46 -15.09
CA ASP A 189 -52.34 -2.03 -16.37
C ASP A 189 -50.83 -1.73 -16.29
N THR A 190 -50.36 -1.28 -15.12
CA THR A 190 -48.95 -1.05 -14.81
C THR A 190 -48.16 -2.36 -14.73
N ALA A 191 -48.64 -3.35 -13.95
CA ALA A 191 -48.06 -4.69 -13.90
C ALA A 191 -47.97 -5.37 -15.27
N ARG A 192 -48.96 -5.14 -16.15
CA ARG A 192 -49.00 -5.74 -17.48
C ARG A 192 -47.88 -5.24 -18.40
N ARG A 193 -47.40 -4.01 -18.21
CA ARG A 193 -46.37 -3.40 -19.07
C ARG A 193 -44.94 -3.70 -18.62
N GLU A 194 -44.73 -3.95 -17.32
CA GLU A 194 -43.38 -3.90 -16.73
C GLU A 194 -42.96 -5.14 -15.91
N SER A 195 -43.75 -6.23 -15.90
CA SER A 195 -43.53 -7.40 -15.01
C SER A 195 -42.16 -8.08 -15.10
N ASN A 196 -41.41 -7.93 -16.20
CA ASN A 196 -40.14 -8.63 -16.41
C ASN A 196 -38.90 -7.93 -15.80
N LYS A 197 -39.07 -6.82 -15.07
CA LYS A 197 -37.95 -6.03 -14.53
C LYS A 197 -38.10 -5.60 -13.06
N ALA A 198 -39.09 -6.10 -12.34
CA ALA A 198 -39.31 -5.72 -10.95
C ALA A 198 -38.13 -6.12 -10.05
N ALA A 199 -37.67 -5.20 -9.19
CA ALA A 199 -36.62 -5.51 -8.22
C ALA A 199 -37.15 -6.36 -7.05
N PHE A 200 -38.45 -6.24 -6.74
CA PHE A 200 -39.11 -6.97 -5.67
C PHE A 200 -40.37 -7.66 -6.17
N GLU A 201 -40.55 -8.90 -5.70
CA GLU A 201 -41.73 -9.71 -5.98
C GLU A 201 -42.21 -10.37 -4.68
N TYR A 202 -43.51 -10.30 -4.44
CA TYR A 202 -44.17 -10.93 -3.30
C TYR A 202 -45.39 -11.70 -3.78
N THR A 203 -45.47 -12.99 -3.42
CA THR A 203 -46.59 -13.86 -3.77
C THR A 203 -47.22 -14.44 -2.52
N ARG A 204 -48.55 -14.38 -2.42
CA ARG A 204 -49.32 -14.93 -1.31
C ARG A 204 -50.60 -15.60 -1.80
N THR A 205 -50.97 -16.72 -1.17
CA THR A 205 -52.26 -17.36 -1.40
C THR A 205 -53.31 -16.88 -0.40
N LEU A 206 -54.56 -16.77 -0.86
CA LEU A 206 -55.72 -16.36 -0.07
C LEU A 206 -56.92 -17.25 -0.41
N ASP A 207 -57.59 -17.79 0.61
CA ASP A 207 -58.81 -18.57 0.43
C ASP A 207 -60.06 -17.69 0.61
N ILE A 208 -60.87 -17.55 -0.43
CA ILE A 208 -62.10 -16.77 -0.45
C ILE A 208 -63.24 -17.65 -0.95
N ALA A 209 -64.31 -17.80 -0.16
CA ALA A 209 -65.51 -18.56 -0.54
C ALA A 209 -65.18 -19.94 -1.16
N HIS A 210 -64.32 -20.70 -0.47
CA HIS A 210 -63.84 -22.03 -0.87
C HIS A 210 -63.04 -22.09 -2.18
N ARG A 211 -62.52 -20.95 -2.64
CA ARG A 211 -61.59 -20.87 -3.77
C ARG A 211 -60.28 -20.25 -3.31
N THR A 212 -59.17 -20.90 -3.66
CA THR A 212 -57.83 -20.36 -3.40
C THR A 212 -57.43 -19.45 -4.54
N TRP A 213 -56.99 -18.24 -4.22
CA TRP A 213 -56.38 -17.29 -5.15
C TRP A 213 -54.91 -17.08 -4.83
N THR A 214 -54.10 -16.88 -5.86
CA THR A 214 -52.71 -16.44 -5.72
C THR A 214 -52.65 -14.96 -6.07
N ILE A 215 -52.17 -14.14 -5.12
CA ILE A 215 -51.96 -12.72 -5.27
C ILE A 215 -50.46 -12.48 -5.43
N GLN A 216 -50.08 -11.89 -6.55
CA GLN A 216 -48.71 -11.49 -6.86
C GLN A 216 -48.62 -9.98 -6.89
N ILE A 217 -47.67 -9.44 -6.12
CA ILE A 217 -47.35 -8.02 -6.04
C ILE A 217 -45.92 -7.85 -6.53
N VAL A 218 -45.71 -6.95 -7.48
CA VAL A 218 -44.40 -6.63 -8.03
C VAL A 218 -44.10 -5.15 -7.80
N SER A 219 -42.85 -4.80 -7.49
CA SER A 219 -42.46 -3.39 -7.44
C SER A 219 -42.41 -2.78 -8.83
N LEU A 220 -42.81 -1.50 -8.93
CA LEU A 220 -42.67 -0.71 -10.14
C LEU A 220 -41.42 0.19 -10.06
N PRO A 221 -40.90 0.67 -11.20
CA PRO A 221 -39.70 1.52 -11.22
C PRO A 221 -39.80 2.79 -10.36
N ALA A 222 -41.01 3.34 -10.18
CA ALA A 222 -41.23 4.50 -9.32
C ALA A 222 -40.89 4.18 -7.84
N PHE A 223 -41.33 3.02 -7.35
CA PHE A 223 -41.01 2.53 -6.02
C PHE A 223 -39.54 2.13 -5.89
N ASP A 224 -39.00 1.43 -6.89
CA ASP A 224 -37.59 1.01 -6.91
C ASP A 224 -36.63 2.22 -6.85
N GLN A 225 -36.99 3.35 -7.48
CA GLN A 225 -36.20 4.58 -7.41
C GLN A 225 -36.32 5.31 -6.06
N GLN A 226 -37.45 5.20 -5.36
CA GLN A 226 -37.61 5.75 -4.01
C GLN A 226 -36.78 4.99 -2.97
N LEU A 227 -36.54 3.68 -3.21
CA LEU A 227 -35.64 2.87 -2.40
C LEU A 227 -34.17 3.23 -2.68
N ASN A 228 -33.77 4.35 -2.07
CA ASN A 228 -32.45 4.97 -1.95
C ASN A 228 -31.23 4.08 -2.28
N THR A 229 -30.96 3.90 -3.57
CA THR A 229 -29.73 3.28 -4.08
C THR A 229 -28.50 4.18 -3.91
N GLN A 230 -28.69 5.50 -3.71
CA GLN A 230 -27.59 6.45 -3.49
C GLN A 230 -26.79 6.14 -2.21
N THR A 231 -27.45 5.62 -1.17
CA THR A 231 -26.76 5.23 0.07
C THR A 231 -25.81 4.04 -0.17
N VAL A 232 -26.18 3.13 -1.08
CA VAL A 232 -25.37 1.93 -1.38
C VAL A 232 -24.11 2.31 -2.16
N ASP A 233 -24.21 3.20 -3.14
CA ASP A 233 -23.04 3.66 -3.89
C ASP A 233 -22.11 4.53 -3.05
N LEU A 234 -22.65 5.39 -2.19
CA LEU A 234 -21.84 6.18 -1.25
C LEU A 234 -21.05 5.27 -0.28
N ILE A 235 -21.68 4.21 0.24
CA ILE A 235 -21.01 3.22 1.08
C ILE A 235 -19.95 2.44 0.28
N ARG A 236 -20.25 2.02 -0.96
CA ARG A 236 -19.31 1.27 -1.81
C ARG A 236 -18.06 2.10 -2.14
N PHE A 237 -18.23 3.30 -2.68
CA PHE A 237 -17.11 4.15 -3.07
C PHE A 237 -16.40 4.75 -1.85
N GLY A 238 -17.13 5.12 -0.81
CA GLY A 238 -16.56 5.57 0.47
C GLY A 238 -15.74 4.48 1.16
N GLY A 239 -16.24 3.24 1.20
CA GLY A 239 -15.54 2.09 1.77
C GLY A 239 -14.28 1.71 1.00
N LEU A 240 -14.33 1.71 -0.34
CA LEU A 240 -13.15 1.46 -1.17
C LEU A 240 -12.10 2.58 -1.01
N GLY A 241 -12.54 3.84 -1.00
CA GLY A 241 -11.64 4.99 -0.81
C GLY A 241 -10.96 4.97 0.56
N THR A 242 -11.71 4.72 1.64
CA THR A 242 -11.16 4.63 2.99
C THR A 242 -10.19 3.45 3.14
N THR A 243 -10.51 2.29 2.54
CA THR A 243 -9.61 1.13 2.53
C THR A 243 -8.31 1.42 1.79
N LEU A 244 -8.39 2.08 0.63
CA LEU A 244 -7.20 2.46 -0.15
C LEU A 244 -6.34 3.49 0.60
N LEU A 245 -6.96 4.48 1.25
CA LEU A 245 -6.26 5.48 2.05
C LEU A 245 -5.56 4.85 3.27
N LEU A 246 -6.22 3.93 3.97
CA LEU A 246 -5.63 3.19 5.08
C LEU A 246 -4.45 2.32 4.61
N ALA A 247 -4.60 1.63 3.48
CA ALA A 247 -3.53 0.83 2.90
C ALA A 247 -2.32 1.71 2.50
N LEU A 248 -2.56 2.87 1.87
CA LEU A 248 -1.53 3.85 1.53
C LEU A 248 -0.85 4.42 2.78
N MET A 249 -1.61 4.74 3.83
CA MET A 249 -1.07 5.24 5.08
C MET A 249 -0.19 4.20 5.78
N VAL A 250 -0.65 2.95 5.87
CA VAL A 250 0.15 1.84 6.43
C VAL A 250 1.41 1.61 5.59
N TRP A 251 1.29 1.60 4.25
CA TRP A 251 2.42 1.46 3.35
C TRP A 251 3.42 2.62 3.49
N GLN A 252 2.94 3.86 3.65
CA GLN A 252 3.78 5.04 3.86
C GLN A 252 4.49 4.99 5.21
N LEU A 253 3.81 4.60 6.29
CA LEU A 253 4.41 4.46 7.62
C LEU A 253 5.45 3.33 7.68
N ALA A 254 5.13 2.17 7.07
CA ALA A 254 6.04 1.03 7.01
C ALA A 254 7.27 1.35 6.14
N SER A 255 7.07 1.87 4.94
CA SER A 255 8.17 2.19 4.02
C SER A 255 8.97 3.42 4.43
N GLY A 256 8.37 4.35 5.18
CA GLY A 256 9.04 5.51 5.75
C GLY A 256 10.03 5.11 6.87
N ARG A 257 9.61 4.22 7.78
CA ARG A 257 10.48 3.70 8.83
C ARG A 257 11.70 2.96 8.27
N GLU A 258 11.51 2.09 7.29
CA GLU A 258 12.63 1.35 6.70
C GLU A 258 13.65 2.27 6.02
N ARG A 259 13.19 3.29 5.29
CA ARG A 259 14.07 4.27 4.62
C ARG A 259 14.87 5.09 5.63
N ALA A 260 14.21 5.60 6.67
CA ALA A 260 14.87 6.39 7.71
C ALA A 260 15.95 5.59 8.45
N VAL A 261 15.65 4.33 8.80
CA VAL A 261 16.61 3.44 9.48
C VAL A 261 17.80 3.11 8.59
N LYS A 262 17.57 2.83 7.29
CA LYS A 262 18.66 2.55 6.33
C LYS A 262 19.56 3.77 6.13
N ILE A 263 19.00 4.97 5.98
CA ILE A 263 19.77 6.21 5.83
C ILE A 263 20.60 6.47 7.10
N ALA A 264 20.01 6.32 8.29
CA ALA A 264 20.71 6.52 9.54
C ALA A 264 21.88 5.53 9.71
N HIS A 265 21.70 4.26 9.38
CA HIS A 265 22.78 3.26 9.44
C HIS A 265 23.90 3.56 8.44
N ASN A 266 23.56 3.90 7.20
CA ASN A 266 24.55 4.24 6.18
C ASN A 266 25.34 5.49 6.56
N MET A 267 24.66 6.54 7.03
CA MET A 267 25.29 7.78 7.47
C MET A 267 26.20 7.57 8.69
N THR A 268 25.75 6.76 9.66
CA THR A 268 26.57 6.42 10.85
C THR A 268 27.82 5.64 10.44
N ARG A 269 27.69 4.68 9.51
CA ARG A 269 28.81 3.89 9.00
C ARG A 269 29.79 4.77 8.23
N GLU A 270 29.29 5.65 7.36
CA GLU A 270 30.12 6.56 6.58
C GLU A 270 30.85 7.56 7.46
N MET A 271 30.18 8.14 8.47
CA MET A 271 30.81 9.03 9.45
C MET A 271 31.91 8.33 10.24
N LYS A 272 31.66 7.10 10.70
CA LYS A 272 32.68 6.33 11.43
C LYS A 272 33.88 5.98 10.54
N GLN A 273 33.64 5.63 9.28
CA GLN A 273 34.70 5.35 8.31
C GLN A 273 35.53 6.61 8.00
N LYS A 274 34.90 7.75 7.73
CA LYS A 274 35.59 9.03 7.49
C LYS A 274 36.40 9.48 8.71
N GLN A 275 35.84 9.35 9.92
CA GLN A 275 36.57 9.67 11.15
C GLN A 275 37.78 8.77 11.36
N GLN A 276 37.64 7.46 11.12
CA GLN A 276 38.76 6.51 11.22
C GLN A 276 39.84 6.81 10.17
N GLN A 277 39.46 7.09 8.93
CA GLN A 277 40.40 7.47 7.87
C GLN A 277 41.16 8.75 8.22
N LEU A 278 40.51 9.75 8.81
CA LEU A 278 41.17 10.99 9.24
C LEU A 278 42.19 10.74 10.36
N VAL A 279 41.82 9.97 11.39
CA VAL A 279 42.73 9.62 12.50
C VAL A 279 43.91 8.79 11.99
N GLU A 280 43.66 7.85 11.07
CA GLU A 280 44.70 7.03 10.47
C GLU A 280 45.64 7.85 9.57
N ALA A 281 45.09 8.77 8.75
CA ALA A 281 45.89 9.68 7.94
C ALA A 281 46.78 10.60 8.80
N GLN A 282 46.25 11.15 9.89
CA GLN A 282 47.03 11.93 10.86
C GLN A 282 48.17 11.11 11.47
N ARG A 283 47.90 9.86 11.85
CA ARG A 283 48.90 8.94 12.40
C ARG A 283 49.99 8.58 11.39
N ILE A 284 49.63 8.23 10.16
CA ILE A 284 50.59 7.88 9.09
C ILE A 284 51.47 9.08 8.75
N ALA A 285 50.91 10.28 8.71
CA ALA A 285 51.65 11.50 8.41
C ALA A 285 52.48 12.03 9.60
N HIS A 286 52.34 11.43 10.79
CA HIS A 286 52.87 11.92 12.05
C HIS A 286 52.50 13.39 12.31
N ILE A 287 51.23 13.72 12.07
CA ILE A 287 50.68 15.06 12.26
C ILE A 287 49.70 15.04 13.43
N GLY A 288 50.09 15.70 14.52
CA GLY A 288 49.19 16.03 15.62
C GLY A 288 48.44 17.33 15.33
N SER A 289 47.20 17.45 15.80
CA SER A 289 46.44 18.70 15.76
C SER A 289 46.24 19.23 17.17
N TRP A 290 46.22 20.54 17.31
CA TRP A 290 45.88 21.22 18.56
C TRP A 290 44.87 22.32 18.28
N GLU A 291 43.94 22.51 19.22
CA GLU A 291 42.94 23.56 19.18
C GLU A 291 42.93 24.27 20.54
N ARG A 292 43.02 25.61 20.52
CA ARG A 292 42.93 26.45 21.72
C ARG A 292 41.69 27.33 21.60
N ASP A 293 40.76 27.16 22.55
CA ASP A 293 39.62 28.06 22.72
C ASP A 293 40.09 29.34 23.42
N LEU A 294 39.94 30.49 22.75
CA LEU A 294 40.37 31.78 23.27
C LEU A 294 39.36 32.41 24.24
N ARG A 295 38.11 31.92 24.28
CA ARG A 295 37.06 32.39 25.19
C ARG A 295 37.07 31.66 26.53
N HIS A 296 37.26 30.34 26.50
CA HIS A 296 37.21 29.48 27.69
C HIS A 296 38.59 29.02 28.17
N GLY A 297 39.66 29.30 27.41
CA GLY A 297 41.04 28.94 27.77
C GLY A 297 41.36 27.45 27.64
N GLY A 298 40.47 26.65 27.06
CA GLY A 298 40.66 25.21 26.87
C GLY A 298 41.65 24.92 25.75
N LEU A 299 42.58 23.98 25.98
CA LEU A 299 43.49 23.46 24.96
C LEU A 299 43.20 21.98 24.73
N ILE A 300 42.97 21.60 23.47
CA ILE A 300 42.63 20.25 23.04
C ILE A 300 43.74 19.78 22.10
N TRP A 301 44.29 18.60 22.36
CA TRP A 301 45.27 17.95 21.50
C TRP A 301 44.71 16.65 20.94
N SER A 302 45.09 16.30 19.71
CA SER A 302 44.82 14.97 19.19
C SER A 302 45.72 13.92 19.86
N ASP A 303 45.28 12.66 19.86
CA ASP A 303 46.06 11.53 20.36
C ASP A 303 47.45 11.44 19.71
N GLU A 304 47.56 11.80 18.42
CA GLU A 304 48.84 11.78 17.72
C GLU A 304 49.80 12.86 18.24
N LEU A 305 49.29 14.03 18.64
CA LEU A 305 50.13 15.07 19.22
C LEU A 305 50.73 14.64 20.57
N TYR A 306 49.93 13.98 21.41
CA TYR A 306 50.42 13.36 22.64
C TYR A 306 51.54 12.34 22.37
N ARG A 307 51.39 11.51 21.33
CA ARG A 307 52.43 10.54 20.93
C ARG A 307 53.69 11.21 20.41
N ILE A 308 53.58 12.26 19.58
CA ILE A 308 54.74 12.99 19.05
C ILE A 308 55.56 13.59 20.20
N LEU A 309 54.87 14.15 21.20
CA LEU A 309 55.47 14.75 22.39
C LEU A 309 55.88 13.73 23.46
N ALA A 310 55.57 12.44 23.27
CA ALA A 310 55.80 11.35 24.22
C ALA A 310 55.16 11.61 25.60
N LEU A 311 53.92 12.10 25.61
CA LEU A 311 53.16 12.43 26.82
C LEU A 311 51.98 11.51 27.00
N ASP A 312 51.65 11.24 28.27
CA ASP A 312 50.41 10.59 28.65
C ASP A 312 49.26 11.62 28.69
N PRO A 313 48.17 11.41 27.91
CA PRO A 313 46.98 12.26 27.96
C PRO A 313 46.41 12.47 29.37
N GLN A 314 46.55 11.51 30.29
CA GLN A 314 46.04 11.63 31.66
C GLN A 314 46.89 12.55 32.56
N SER A 315 48.10 12.90 32.13
CA SER A 315 49.06 13.73 32.88
C SER A 315 49.12 15.19 32.37
N ALA A 316 48.24 15.57 31.44
CA ALA A 316 48.39 16.76 30.59
C ALA A 316 48.05 18.12 31.25
N GLY A 317 47.27 18.13 32.34
CA GLY A 317 46.69 19.35 32.91
C GLY A 317 47.69 20.44 33.33
N SER A 318 48.91 20.08 33.75
CA SER A 318 49.97 21.04 34.17
C SER A 318 50.98 21.36 33.06
N VAL A 319 50.87 20.69 31.92
CA VAL A 319 51.87 20.67 30.84
C VAL A 319 51.58 21.73 29.78
N HIS A 320 50.31 22.03 29.54
CA HIS A 320 49.85 23.00 28.54
C HIS A 320 50.42 24.41 28.73
N THR A 321 50.81 24.81 29.95
CA THR A 321 51.40 26.13 30.25
C THR A 321 52.94 26.16 30.12
N GLN A 322 53.59 25.02 29.84
CA GLN A 322 55.06 24.89 29.82
C GLN A 322 55.64 24.61 28.42
N LEU A 323 54.82 24.66 27.37
CA LEU A 323 55.17 24.30 25.99
C LEU A 323 56.44 24.97 25.44
N LEU A 324 56.63 26.27 25.71
CA LEU A 324 57.82 27.01 25.27
C LEU A 324 59.12 26.49 25.89
N ARG A 325 59.06 25.78 27.03
CA ARG A 325 60.26 25.20 27.67
C ARG A 325 60.83 24.04 26.89
N TRP A 326 59.99 23.31 26.16
CA TRP A 326 60.40 22.20 25.32
C TRP A 326 60.88 22.62 23.94
N VAL A 327 60.70 23.88 23.55
CA VAL A 327 61.41 24.40 22.38
C VAL A 327 62.90 24.50 22.73
N HIS A 328 63.75 24.03 21.81
CA HIS A 328 65.20 24.11 21.96
C HIS A 328 65.63 25.56 22.25
N PRO A 329 66.58 25.81 23.17
CA PRO A 329 66.94 27.17 23.61
C PRO A 329 67.18 28.18 22.47
N ASP A 330 67.89 27.77 21.41
CA ASP A 330 68.17 28.61 20.24
C ASP A 330 66.91 29.01 19.45
N ASP A 331 65.88 28.15 19.44
CA ASP A 331 64.70 28.30 18.60
C ASP A 331 63.55 29.01 19.35
N ARG A 332 63.67 29.19 20.68
CA ARG A 332 62.61 29.74 21.55
C ARG A 332 62.15 31.14 21.15
N ARG A 333 63.09 32.02 20.80
CA ARG A 333 62.78 33.41 20.43
C ARG A 333 61.88 33.45 19.20
N MET A 334 62.25 32.72 18.15
CA MET A 334 61.49 32.62 16.91
C MET A 334 60.09 32.05 17.14
N VAL A 335 59.96 30.95 17.89
CA VAL A 335 58.66 30.34 18.18
C VAL A 335 57.78 31.27 19.01
N ALA A 336 58.33 31.94 20.02
CA ALA A 336 57.59 32.88 20.85
C ALA A 336 57.07 34.08 20.05
N GLU A 337 57.88 34.65 19.16
CA GLU A 337 57.49 35.74 18.26
C GLU A 337 56.34 35.31 17.33
N ALA A 338 56.43 34.12 16.73
CA ALA A 338 55.38 33.59 15.85
C ALA A 338 54.06 33.33 16.60
N CYS A 339 54.12 32.77 17.81
CA CYS A 339 52.92 32.59 18.64
C CYS A 339 52.30 33.92 19.06
N GLN A 340 53.13 34.92 19.40
CA GLN A 340 52.66 36.24 19.79
C GLN A 340 51.95 36.97 18.63
N GLN A 341 52.51 36.92 17.42
CA GLN A 341 51.89 37.52 16.24
C GLN A 341 50.53 36.89 15.94
N LEU A 342 50.45 35.56 15.94
CA LEU A 342 49.18 34.85 15.75
C LEU A 342 48.10 35.24 16.78
N GLU A 343 48.48 35.48 18.04
CA GLU A 343 47.55 35.92 19.08
C GLU A 343 47.14 37.40 18.95
N GLN A 344 48.02 38.27 18.47
CA GLN A 344 47.81 39.73 18.44
C GLN A 344 47.06 40.23 17.20
N ASP A 345 47.44 39.75 16.02
CA ASP A 345 46.92 40.24 14.74
C ASP A 345 46.38 39.13 13.83
N GLY A 346 46.40 37.88 14.31
CA GLY A 346 45.89 36.72 13.58
C GLY A 346 46.83 36.22 12.48
N THR A 347 48.08 36.71 12.41
CA THR A 347 49.03 36.28 11.38
C THR A 347 49.31 34.77 11.49
N PRO A 348 48.97 33.96 10.48
CA PRO A 348 49.23 32.53 10.51
C PRO A 348 50.74 32.27 10.45
N PHE A 349 51.21 31.28 11.19
CA PHE A 349 52.61 30.88 11.15
C PHE A 349 52.79 29.47 10.60
N PHE A 350 53.94 29.27 9.97
CA PHE A 350 54.43 27.98 9.52
C PHE A 350 55.95 27.97 9.68
N LEU A 351 56.48 27.13 10.56
CA LEU A 351 57.90 27.13 10.90
C LEU A 351 58.41 25.73 11.27
N GLU A 352 59.70 25.49 11.02
CA GLU A 352 60.42 24.30 11.49
C GLU A 352 61.27 24.68 12.69
N HIS A 353 61.17 23.90 13.76
CA HIS A 353 61.97 24.11 14.97
C HIS A 353 62.29 22.80 15.66
N ARG A 354 63.16 22.86 16.67
CA ARG A 354 63.53 21.70 17.47
C ARG A 354 62.76 21.67 18.79
N LEU A 355 62.32 20.48 19.16
CA LEU A 355 61.84 20.16 20.50
C LEU A 355 62.93 19.41 21.26
N LEU A 356 63.15 19.82 22.51
CA LEU A 356 63.91 19.12 23.53
C LEU A 356 62.90 18.48 24.48
N LEU A 357 62.65 17.19 24.27
CA LEU A 357 61.72 16.42 25.10
C LEU A 357 62.33 16.14 26.49
N PRO A 358 61.52 15.83 27.52
CA PRO A 358 62.01 15.52 28.87
C PRO A 358 63.04 14.37 28.95
N SER A 359 63.15 13.55 27.91
CA SER A 359 64.11 12.46 27.78
C SER A 359 65.46 12.87 27.17
N ASP A 360 65.75 14.18 27.06
CA ASP A 360 66.91 14.75 26.35
C ASP A 360 67.00 14.38 24.85
N VAL A 361 65.89 13.94 24.26
CA VAL A 361 65.81 13.61 22.84
C VAL A 361 65.40 14.86 22.06
N ILE A 362 66.20 15.19 21.03
CA ILE A 362 65.87 16.26 20.08
C ILE A 362 64.97 15.70 18.99
N LYS A 363 63.82 16.34 18.78
CA LYS A 363 62.96 16.12 17.62
C LYS A 363 62.91 17.34 16.73
N TYR A 364 62.92 17.12 15.43
CA TYR A 364 62.65 18.17 14.46
C TYR A 364 61.15 18.16 14.18
N VAL A 365 60.50 19.31 14.38
CA VAL A 365 59.07 19.44 14.15
C VAL A 365 58.78 20.59 13.20
N ARG A 366 57.68 20.44 12.47
CA ARG A 366 57.10 21.49 11.65
C ARG A 366 55.76 21.85 12.27
N GLN A 367 55.58 23.11 12.62
CA GLN A 367 54.39 23.59 13.29
C GLN A 367 53.70 24.64 12.44
N SER A 368 52.37 24.57 12.40
CA SER A 368 51.51 25.62 11.86
C SER A 368 50.43 26.02 12.87
N GLY A 369 49.96 27.26 12.77
CA GLY A 369 48.84 27.76 13.57
C GLY A 369 48.10 28.87 12.82
N GLU A 370 46.77 28.81 12.86
CA GLU A 370 45.87 29.78 12.25
C GLU A 370 44.74 30.14 13.23
N GLN A 371 44.29 31.40 13.18
CA GLN A 371 43.23 31.91 14.04
C GLN A 371 41.90 31.90 13.28
N PHE A 372 40.85 31.45 13.95
CA PHE A 372 39.48 31.49 13.45
C PHE A 372 38.70 32.58 14.18
N THR A 373 38.09 33.50 13.44
CA THR A 373 37.27 34.60 13.94
C THR A 373 35.78 34.33 13.71
N ASP A 374 34.91 35.02 14.45
CA ASP A 374 33.48 35.12 14.11
C ASP A 374 33.22 36.16 13.03
N ASP A 375 31.95 36.32 12.65
CA ASP A 375 31.47 37.25 11.62
C ASP A 375 31.74 38.73 11.98
N GLU A 376 32.06 39.03 13.24
CA GLU A 376 32.41 40.38 13.74
C GLU A 376 33.93 40.60 13.82
N GLY A 377 34.73 39.62 13.39
CA GLY A 377 36.20 39.68 13.40
C GLY A 377 36.82 39.38 14.76
N VAL A 378 36.05 38.89 15.73
CA VAL A 378 36.56 38.52 17.06
C VAL A 378 37.11 37.11 17.02
N ALA A 379 38.35 36.93 17.49
CA ALA A 379 38.99 35.63 17.55
C ALA A 379 38.26 34.64 18.47
N LEU A 380 37.85 33.51 17.92
CA LEU A 380 37.16 32.42 18.64
C LEU A 380 38.14 31.37 19.15
N LYS A 381 39.01 30.90 18.26
CA LYS A 381 39.92 29.79 18.54
C LYS A 381 41.13 29.81 17.63
N ILE A 382 42.19 29.14 18.07
CA ILE A 382 43.39 28.89 17.27
C ILE A 382 43.46 27.40 17.01
N ILE A 383 43.66 27.02 15.75
CA ILE A 383 43.86 25.63 15.36
C ILE A 383 45.24 25.53 14.69
N GLY A 384 45.96 24.47 15.00
CA GLY A 384 47.25 24.23 14.38
C GLY A 384 47.60 22.77 14.27
N THR A 385 48.69 22.54 13.56
CA THR A 385 49.27 21.19 13.40
C THR A 385 50.72 21.19 13.85
N LEU A 386 51.19 20.03 14.30
CA LEU A 386 52.59 19.78 14.61
C LEU A 386 52.97 18.43 14.03
N GLN A 387 53.93 18.44 13.12
CA GLN A 387 54.41 17.27 12.40
C GLN A 387 55.81 16.88 12.88
N ASP A 388 56.03 15.59 13.17
CA ASP A 388 57.39 15.07 13.42
C ASP A 388 58.12 14.84 12.08
N ILE A 389 59.10 15.69 11.79
CA ILE A 389 59.94 15.63 10.57
C ILE A 389 61.33 15.06 10.87
N THR A 390 61.55 14.48 12.06
CA THR A 390 62.81 13.84 12.44
C THR A 390 63.21 12.73 11.46
N PRO A 391 62.30 11.81 11.06
CA PRO A 391 62.64 10.77 10.08
C PRO A 391 63.05 11.37 8.73
N GLN A 392 62.40 12.45 8.30
CA GLN A 392 62.73 13.14 7.05
C GLN A 392 64.13 13.75 7.10
N LYS A 393 64.49 14.45 8.18
CA LYS A 393 65.83 15.03 8.35
C LYS A 393 66.90 13.94 8.46
N GLN A 394 66.61 12.82 9.15
CA GLN A 394 67.52 11.68 9.23
C GLN A 394 67.73 11.00 7.87
N ALA A 395 66.67 10.81 7.10
CA ALA A 395 66.75 10.26 5.75
C ALA A 395 67.56 11.17 4.81
N GLN A 396 67.34 12.48 4.88
CA GLN A 396 68.12 13.46 4.12
C GLN A 396 69.61 13.38 4.46
N ALA A 397 69.96 13.38 5.75
CA ALA A 397 71.35 13.24 6.19
C ALA A 397 71.97 11.88 5.83
N ALA A 398 71.18 10.81 5.75
CA ALA A 398 71.64 9.49 5.32
C ALA A 398 71.94 9.47 3.82
N VAL A 399 71.08 10.07 2.99
CA VAL A 399 71.31 10.21 1.54
C VAL A 399 72.58 11.00 1.27
N GLU A 400 72.80 12.12 1.97
CA GLU A 400 74.04 12.91 1.87
C GLU A 400 75.29 12.10 2.23
N ARG A 401 75.22 11.25 3.26
CA ARG A 401 76.33 10.35 3.62
C ARG A 401 76.60 9.29 2.55
N MET A 402 75.57 8.65 2.01
CA MET A 402 75.71 7.63 0.96
C MET A 402 76.29 8.20 -0.34
N ALA A 403 76.03 9.47 -0.63
CA ALA A 403 76.58 10.14 -1.80
C ALA A 403 78.11 10.28 -1.76
N HIS A 404 78.72 10.39 -0.57
CA HIS A 404 80.14 10.71 -0.40
C HIS A 404 80.99 9.63 0.29
N TYR A 405 80.39 8.67 0.99
CA TYR A 405 81.10 7.65 1.76
C TYR A 405 80.66 6.23 1.36
N ASP A 406 81.59 5.28 1.46
CA ASP A 406 81.34 3.85 1.28
C ASP A 406 80.52 3.32 2.46
N ALA A 407 79.42 2.64 2.17
CA ALA A 407 78.46 2.21 3.18
C ALA A 407 79.03 1.22 4.19
N LEU A 408 79.99 0.39 3.78
CA LEU A 408 80.58 -0.63 4.62
C LEU A 408 81.75 -0.08 5.46
N THR A 409 82.72 0.55 4.82
CA THR A 409 83.98 0.96 5.48
C THR A 409 83.95 2.38 6.05
N GLN A 410 82.93 3.18 5.70
CA GLN A 410 82.84 4.61 6.04
C GLN A 410 84.05 5.43 5.57
N LEU A 411 84.81 4.91 4.59
CA LEU A 411 85.83 5.66 3.87
C LEU A 411 85.16 6.51 2.77
N PRO A 412 85.78 7.61 2.33
CA PRO A 412 85.44 8.24 1.06
C PRO A 412 85.18 7.23 -0.04
N ASN A 413 84.02 7.36 -0.70
CA ASN A 413 83.70 6.53 -1.87
C ASN A 413 84.39 7.08 -3.12
N ARG A 414 84.15 6.44 -4.26
CA ARG A 414 84.70 6.85 -5.56
C ARG A 414 84.47 8.34 -5.88
N ALA A 415 83.30 8.90 -5.58
CA ALA A 415 82.99 10.30 -5.88
C ALA A 415 83.84 11.26 -5.03
N LEU A 416 83.86 11.05 -3.71
CA LEU A 416 84.65 11.88 -2.80
C LEU A 416 86.16 11.69 -3.01
N PHE A 417 86.61 10.49 -3.39
CA PHE A 417 88.00 10.23 -3.75
C PHE A 417 88.46 11.10 -4.93
N PHE A 418 87.72 11.13 -6.04
CA PHE A 418 88.11 11.93 -7.20
C PHE A 418 88.10 13.43 -6.93
N ASP A 419 87.18 13.90 -6.08
CA ASP A 419 87.16 15.28 -5.60
C ASP A 419 88.44 15.61 -4.83
N ARG A 420 88.79 14.79 -3.83
CA ARG A 420 90.03 14.94 -3.03
C ARG A 420 91.29 14.82 -3.88
N LEU A 421 91.33 13.92 -4.87
CA LEU A 421 92.46 13.77 -5.79
C LEU A 421 92.64 15.00 -6.67
N ARG A 422 91.56 15.59 -7.19
CA ARG A 422 91.62 16.85 -7.94
C ARG A 422 92.17 17.98 -7.09
N MET A 423 91.72 18.10 -5.84
CA MET A 423 92.25 19.08 -4.88
C MET A 423 93.76 18.86 -4.64
N ALA A 424 94.17 17.62 -4.35
CA ALA A 424 95.57 17.27 -4.10
C ALA A 424 96.48 17.54 -5.32
N LEU A 425 96.04 17.20 -6.54
CA LEU A 425 96.75 17.50 -7.79
C LEU A 425 96.91 19.01 -8.01
N THR A 426 95.88 19.78 -7.68
CA THR A 426 95.90 21.25 -7.80
C THR A 426 96.90 21.85 -6.82
N GLN A 427 96.90 21.37 -5.59
CA GLN A 427 97.84 21.77 -4.54
C GLN A 427 99.28 21.41 -4.90
N SER A 428 99.52 20.19 -5.39
CA SER A 428 100.84 19.72 -5.84
C SER A 428 101.42 20.59 -6.96
N LYS A 429 100.62 20.92 -7.99
CA LYS A 429 101.03 21.83 -9.07
C LYS A 429 101.41 23.22 -8.54
N ARG A 430 100.64 23.75 -7.59
CA ARG A 430 100.88 25.07 -7.00
C ARG A 430 102.15 25.09 -6.14
N ASN A 431 102.33 24.08 -5.31
CA ASN A 431 103.41 24.03 -4.32
C ASN A 431 104.71 23.40 -4.85
N LYS A 432 104.69 22.86 -6.08
CA LYS A 432 105.78 22.09 -6.70
C LYS A 432 106.28 20.93 -5.83
N LYS A 433 105.37 20.34 -5.04
CA LYS A 433 105.65 19.17 -4.22
C LYS A 433 105.08 17.91 -4.87
N PRO A 434 105.80 16.79 -4.90
CA PRO A 434 105.25 15.51 -5.34
C PRO A 434 104.08 15.06 -4.45
N LEU A 435 103.20 14.24 -5.02
CA LEU A 435 102.18 13.48 -4.30
C LEU A 435 102.35 12.01 -4.67
N ALA A 436 101.96 11.10 -3.76
CA ALA A 436 101.83 9.68 -4.08
C ALA A 436 100.35 9.30 -4.12
N LEU A 437 100.01 8.43 -5.07
CA LEU A 437 98.72 7.77 -5.15
C LEU A 437 98.98 6.27 -5.12
N PHE A 438 98.48 5.61 -4.09
CA PHE A 438 98.49 4.16 -3.98
C PHE A 438 97.16 3.61 -4.47
N TYR A 439 97.24 2.51 -5.22
CA TYR A 439 96.12 1.66 -5.58
C TYR A 439 96.44 0.27 -5.06
N MET A 440 95.59 -0.25 -4.18
CA MET A 440 95.81 -1.49 -3.46
C MET A 440 94.60 -2.40 -3.67
N ASP A 441 94.87 -3.61 -4.13
CA ASP A 441 93.89 -4.69 -4.20
C ASP A 441 94.18 -5.73 -3.11
N LEU A 442 93.15 -6.36 -2.55
CA LEU A 442 93.34 -7.36 -1.50
C LEU A 442 93.47 -8.77 -2.10
N ASP A 443 94.70 -9.27 -2.16
CA ASP A 443 95.00 -10.61 -2.62
C ASP A 443 94.16 -11.68 -1.90
N GLY A 444 93.48 -12.53 -2.67
CA GLY A 444 92.71 -13.65 -2.14
C GLY A 444 91.39 -13.27 -1.45
N PHE A 445 90.94 -12.01 -1.54
CA PHE A 445 89.68 -11.57 -0.95
C PHE A 445 88.47 -12.42 -1.40
N LYS A 446 88.42 -12.77 -2.70
CA LYS A 446 87.40 -13.69 -3.23
C LYS A 446 87.39 -15.04 -2.52
N HIS A 447 88.55 -15.62 -2.21
CA HIS A 447 88.64 -16.89 -1.51
C HIS A 447 88.09 -16.81 -0.08
N VAL A 448 88.32 -15.68 0.61
CA VAL A 448 87.74 -15.42 1.93
C VAL A 448 86.21 -15.36 1.84
N ASN A 449 85.66 -14.65 0.85
CA ASN A 449 84.22 -14.61 0.61
C ASN A 449 83.63 -15.99 0.28
N ASP A 450 84.27 -16.73 -0.61
CA ASP A 450 83.78 -18.03 -1.07
C ASP A 450 83.86 -19.10 0.04
N SER A 451 84.86 -19.02 0.92
CA SER A 451 85.09 -20.02 1.98
C SER A 451 84.38 -19.71 3.29
N LEU A 452 84.34 -18.43 3.70
CA LEU A 452 83.85 -17.99 5.01
C LEU A 452 82.57 -17.13 4.93
N GLY A 453 82.09 -16.87 3.71
CA GLY A 453 80.90 -16.09 3.43
C GLY A 453 81.16 -14.58 3.40
N HIS A 454 80.25 -13.86 2.73
CA HIS A 454 80.37 -12.40 2.52
C HIS A 454 80.50 -11.59 3.81
N ARG A 455 79.88 -12.01 4.93
CA ARG A 455 80.02 -11.31 6.21
C ARG A 455 81.47 -11.33 6.73
N ALA A 456 82.22 -12.40 6.47
CA ALA A 456 83.63 -12.48 6.86
C ALA A 456 84.50 -11.57 5.98
N GLY A 457 84.20 -11.48 4.68
CA GLY A 457 84.84 -10.50 3.81
C GLY A 457 84.53 -9.06 4.19
N ASP A 458 83.28 -8.76 4.58
CA ASP A 458 82.90 -7.43 5.06
C ASP A 458 83.71 -7.01 6.29
N LEU A 459 83.86 -7.89 7.27
CA LEU A 459 84.68 -7.65 8.46
C LEU A 459 86.16 -7.46 8.10
N LEU A 460 86.68 -8.22 7.13
CA LEU A 460 88.04 -8.07 6.63
C LEU A 460 88.24 -6.68 6.00
N LEU A 461 87.31 -6.23 5.16
CA LEU A 461 87.35 -4.90 4.53
C LEU A 461 87.31 -3.77 5.56
N ILE A 462 86.46 -3.89 6.58
CA ILE A 462 86.40 -2.93 7.70
C ILE A 462 87.75 -2.90 8.44
N ALA A 463 88.30 -4.07 8.79
CA ALA A 463 89.57 -4.15 9.49
C ALA A 463 90.75 -3.57 8.67
N VAL A 464 90.74 -3.77 7.35
CA VAL A 464 91.72 -3.16 6.44
C VAL A 464 91.54 -1.65 6.38
N ALA A 465 90.30 -1.16 6.23
CA ALA A 465 89.99 0.26 6.21
C ALA A 465 90.47 0.97 7.48
N ASP A 466 90.18 0.40 8.64
CA ASP A 466 90.62 0.93 9.94
C ASP A 466 92.14 0.93 10.07
N ARG A 467 92.81 -0.15 9.63
CA ARG A 467 94.27 -0.23 9.65
C ARG A 467 94.91 0.81 8.73
N LEU A 468 94.40 0.98 7.52
CA LEU A 468 94.86 2.00 6.58
C LEU A 468 94.64 3.42 7.13
N ARG A 469 93.49 3.69 7.73
CA ARG A 469 93.18 4.98 8.35
C ARG A 469 94.10 5.31 9.53
N GLN A 470 94.57 4.32 10.27
CA GLN A 470 95.47 4.51 11.42
C GLN A 470 96.94 4.74 11.04
N ILE A 471 97.38 4.24 9.88
CA ILE A 471 98.78 4.39 9.44
C ILE A 471 99.04 5.68 8.66
N VAL A 472 98.00 6.29 8.08
CA VAL A 472 98.12 7.54 7.33
C VAL A 472 97.89 8.77 8.22
N ARG A 473 98.32 9.94 7.77
CA ARG A 473 98.13 11.22 8.47
C ARG A 473 96.71 11.75 8.25
N ALA A 474 96.25 12.64 9.12
CA ALA A 474 94.93 13.29 8.96
C ALA A 474 94.79 14.11 7.65
N SER A 475 95.90 14.53 7.05
CA SER A 475 95.95 15.20 5.74
C SER A 475 95.74 14.26 4.55
N ASP A 476 95.92 12.96 4.79
CA ASP A 476 95.95 11.93 3.75
C ASP A 476 94.54 11.38 3.56
N THR A 477 94.24 10.89 2.37
CA THR A 477 92.89 10.38 2.06
C THR A 477 92.97 8.91 1.75
N VAL A 478 92.42 8.06 2.63
CA VAL A 478 92.12 6.65 2.33
C VAL A 478 90.72 6.58 1.75
N ALA A 479 90.54 5.91 0.62
CA ALA A 479 89.24 5.70 0.00
C ALA A 479 89.08 4.23 -0.39
N ARG A 480 87.82 3.81 -0.56
CA ARG A 480 87.48 2.50 -1.15
C ARG A 480 86.66 2.75 -2.41
N LEU A 481 87.14 2.25 -3.54
CA LEU A 481 86.52 2.52 -4.84
C LEU A 481 85.43 1.52 -5.20
N GLY A 482 85.55 0.30 -4.67
CA GLY A 482 84.59 -0.81 -4.83
C GLY A 482 85.29 -2.14 -4.56
N GLY A 483 84.52 -3.19 -4.23
CA GLY A 483 85.10 -4.52 -4.00
C GLY A 483 86.20 -4.55 -2.94
N ASP A 484 87.36 -5.06 -3.31
CA ASP A 484 88.61 -5.18 -2.58
C ASP A 484 89.59 -4.00 -2.81
N GLU A 485 89.19 -2.99 -3.57
CA GLU A 485 90.09 -1.94 -4.06
C GLU A 485 90.11 -0.72 -3.11
N PHE A 486 91.28 -0.47 -2.52
CA PHE A 486 91.57 0.69 -1.68
C PHE A 486 92.55 1.64 -2.37
N THR A 487 92.37 2.93 -2.14
CA THR A 487 93.32 3.95 -2.60
C THR A 487 93.76 4.86 -1.47
N VAL A 488 94.99 5.34 -1.57
CA VAL A 488 95.54 6.30 -0.60
C VAL A 488 96.18 7.46 -1.36
N ILE A 489 95.75 8.68 -1.04
CA ILE A 489 96.32 9.92 -1.56
C ILE A 489 97.21 10.50 -0.46
N LEU A 490 98.52 10.60 -0.73
CA LEU A 490 99.51 11.25 0.12
C LEU A 490 99.94 12.57 -0.52
N PRO A 491 99.33 13.71 -0.17
CA PRO A 491 99.74 15.01 -0.69
C PRO A 491 101.03 15.53 -0.02
N ASP A 492 101.69 16.51 -0.65
CA ASP A 492 102.80 17.29 -0.09
C ASP A 492 104.04 16.48 0.37
N LEU A 493 104.43 15.45 -0.38
CA LEU A 493 105.70 14.73 -0.16
C LEU A 493 106.91 15.65 -0.42
N ARG A 494 108.05 15.42 0.25
CA ARG A 494 109.28 16.22 0.02
C ARG A 494 110.13 15.61 -1.08
N GLN A 495 110.18 14.29 -1.13
CA GLN A 495 110.93 13.49 -2.11
C GLN A 495 110.18 12.17 -2.37
N PRO A 496 110.38 11.50 -3.52
CA PRO A 496 109.66 10.25 -3.85
C PRO A 496 109.86 9.12 -2.85
N GLU A 497 110.99 9.09 -2.12
CA GLU A 497 111.28 8.07 -1.10
C GLU A 497 110.47 8.26 0.19
N ASP A 498 109.76 9.39 0.35
CA ASP A 498 108.88 9.62 1.50
C ASP A 498 107.51 8.91 1.37
N ALA A 499 107.24 8.29 0.22
CA ALA A 499 105.96 7.65 -0.14
C ALA A 499 105.76 6.28 0.51
#